data_AF-A0A8H4H7S7-F1
#
_entry.id   AF-A0A8H4H7S7-F1
#
_cell.length_a   1.000
_cell.length_b   1.000
_cell.length_c   1.000
_cell.angle_alpha   90.00
_cell.angle_beta   90.00
_cell.angle_gamma   90.00
#
_symmetry.space_group_name_H-M   'P 1'
#
loop_
_entity.id
_entity.type
_entity.pdbx_description
1 polymer ?
#
loop_
_entity_poly.entity_id
_entity_poly.type
_entity_poly.pdbx_seq_one_letter_code
_entity_poly.pdbx_strand_id
1 'polypeptide(L)'
;MTATCWPSDYWRNLVQFVNDERGEPALGEFSKLQVLNITHLLNQIVRIKADVQHNQSTSPEQMDLLQQTLHQYADAIRDYKFITDLDKLPDIHMLDKRVSLQGAFPELETPYPGTENHPYDTIYRTLRTQLIPCKDGVREFLRKSLPSWLSWSNAEIQDRPSDYSAGELPEFYSPFLDSLARFVIGTLGGCVLVIPMTIMVFQPSLSKSLVTVSVAVVLFALALSLVFKTDNKDTITATATYAAVMVVFVGTTGGAGNGA
;
A
#
# COMPACT_ATOMS: atom_id res chain seq x y z
N MET A 1 -26.47 -29.32 13.35
CA MET A 1 -25.22 -29.30 12.55
C MET A 1 -25.36 -30.36 11.47
N THR A 2 -25.96 -30.00 10.34
CA THR A 2 -26.01 -30.85 9.15
C THR A 2 -24.62 -30.84 8.53
N ALA A 3 -23.96 -31.99 8.45
CA ALA A 3 -22.73 -32.14 7.68
C ALA A 3 -23.05 -31.72 6.23
N THR A 4 -22.52 -30.59 5.79
CA THR A 4 -22.58 -30.18 4.38
C THR A 4 -21.76 -31.20 3.59
N CYS A 5 -22.45 -32.18 3.01
CA CYS A 5 -21.84 -33.17 2.16
C CYS A 5 -21.39 -32.42 0.91
N TRP A 6 -20.07 -32.21 0.78
CA TRP A 6 -19.50 -31.58 -0.40
C TRP A 6 -19.79 -32.47 -1.62
N PRO A 7 -20.23 -31.88 -2.74
CA PRO A 7 -20.47 -32.64 -3.96
C PRO A 7 -19.20 -33.38 -4.42
N SER A 8 -19.39 -34.57 -5.00
CA SER A 8 -18.29 -35.48 -5.36
C SER A 8 -17.28 -34.87 -6.34
N ASP A 9 -17.72 -33.91 -7.15
CA ASP A 9 -16.89 -33.25 -8.15
C ASP A 9 -16.08 -32.07 -7.59
N TYR A 10 -16.41 -31.56 -6.39
CA TYR A 10 -15.69 -30.46 -5.74
C TYR A 10 -14.19 -30.75 -5.60
N TRP A 11 -13.85 -31.92 -5.07
CA TRP A 11 -12.46 -32.31 -4.83
C TRP A 11 -11.67 -32.46 -6.14
N ARG A 12 -12.33 -32.94 -7.20
CA ARG A 12 -11.72 -33.05 -8.53
C ARG A 12 -11.46 -31.67 -9.12
N ASN A 13 -12.46 -30.78 -9.06
CA ASN A 13 -12.35 -29.40 -9.53
C ASN A 13 -11.29 -28.62 -8.74
N LEU A 14 -11.16 -28.85 -7.43
CA LEU A 14 -10.14 -28.22 -6.61
C LEU A 14 -8.72 -28.59 -7.05
N VAL A 15 -8.46 -29.89 -7.27
CA VAL A 15 -7.14 -30.34 -7.74
C VAL A 15 -6.85 -29.80 -9.14
N GLN A 16 -7.86 -29.80 -10.03
CA GLN A 16 -7.72 -29.25 -11.37
C GLN A 16 -7.42 -27.74 -11.33
N PHE A 17 -8.18 -26.99 -10.54
CA PHE A 17 -8.00 -25.54 -10.37
C PHE A 17 -6.59 -25.20 -9.86
N VAL A 18 -6.10 -25.93 -8.85
CA VAL A 18 -4.75 -25.72 -8.31
C VAL A 18 -3.66 -26.08 -9.34
N ASN A 19 -3.88 -27.09 -10.18
CA ASN A 19 -2.93 -27.45 -11.24
C ASN A 19 -2.91 -26.45 -12.40
N ASP A 20 -4.07 -25.86 -12.71
CA ASP A 20 -4.21 -24.84 -13.75
C ASP A 20 -3.70 -23.47 -13.27
N GLU A 21 -3.79 -23.20 -11.96
CA GLU A 21 -3.28 -21.99 -11.32
C GLU A 21 -1.75 -22.06 -11.15
N ARG A 22 -1.02 -21.61 -12.18
CA ARG A 22 0.46 -21.58 -12.19
C ARG A 22 1.07 -20.41 -11.43
N GLY A 23 0.24 -19.59 -10.80
CA GLY A 23 0.60 -18.35 -10.13
C GLY A 23 0.60 -18.45 -8.61
N GLU A 24 0.88 -17.32 -7.97
CA GLU A 24 0.76 -17.17 -6.52
C GLU A 24 -0.72 -17.17 -6.10
N PRO A 25 -1.09 -17.84 -4.99
CA PRO A 25 -2.48 -17.89 -4.57
C PRO A 25 -2.97 -16.49 -4.16
N ALA A 26 -3.98 -16.00 -4.88
CA ALA A 26 -4.72 -14.82 -4.48
C ALA A 26 -5.65 -15.17 -3.30
N LEU A 27 -5.43 -14.52 -2.16
CA LEU A 27 -6.14 -14.76 -0.91
C LEU A 27 -7.33 -13.82 -0.79
N GLY A 28 -8.53 -14.35 -0.58
CA GLY A 28 -9.70 -13.54 -0.28
C GLY A 28 -9.60 -12.92 1.12
N GLU A 29 -9.76 -11.61 1.24
CA GLU A 29 -9.71 -10.90 2.52
C GLU A 29 -10.93 -11.22 3.39
N PHE A 30 -12.12 -11.27 2.79
CA PHE A 30 -13.40 -11.50 3.50
C PHE A 30 -13.59 -10.58 4.72
N SER A 31 -13.21 -9.31 4.57
CA SER A 31 -13.14 -8.30 5.63
C SER A 31 -14.39 -8.27 6.53
N LYS A 32 -15.58 -8.31 5.92
CA LYS A 32 -16.85 -8.31 6.65
C LYS A 32 -17.01 -9.52 7.58
N LEU A 33 -16.57 -10.71 7.14
CA LEU A 33 -16.64 -11.93 7.95
C LEU A 33 -15.62 -11.90 9.10
N GLN A 34 -14.43 -11.34 8.86
CA GLN A 34 -13.42 -11.18 9.91
C GLN A 34 -13.88 -10.19 10.98
N VAL A 35 -14.44 -9.04 10.57
CA VAL A 35 -15.04 -8.05 11.49
C VAL A 35 -16.20 -8.65 12.28
N LEU A 36 -17.04 -9.48 11.64
CA LEU A 36 -18.11 -10.20 12.30
C LEU A 36 -17.57 -11.14 13.39
N ASN A 37 -16.53 -11.91 13.09
CA ASN A 37 -15.89 -12.82 14.05
C ASN A 37 -15.29 -12.05 15.25
N ILE A 38 -14.54 -10.97 14.99
CA ILE A 38 -13.95 -10.13 16.04
C ILE A 38 -15.04 -9.53 16.93
N THR A 39 -16.13 -9.03 16.34
CA THR A 39 -17.27 -8.46 17.07
C THR A 39 -17.98 -9.51 17.92
N HIS A 40 -18.12 -10.74 17.41
CA HIS A 40 -18.70 -11.85 18.16
C HIS A 40 -17.87 -12.18 19.41
N LEU A 41 -16.56 -12.33 19.25
CA LEU A 41 -15.63 -12.60 20.36
C LEU A 41 -15.61 -11.47 21.39
N LEU A 42 -15.64 -10.20 20.94
CA LEU A 42 -15.78 -9.05 21.83
C LEU A 42 -17.07 -9.13 22.66
N ASN A 43 -18.20 -9.45 22.02
CA ASN A 43 -19.48 -9.57 22.71
C ASN A 43 -19.48 -10.70 23.75
N GLN A 44 -18.77 -11.81 23.49
CA GLN A 44 -18.59 -12.87 24.49
C GLN A 44 -17.81 -12.38 25.70
N ILE A 45 -16.70 -11.65 25.50
CA ILE A 45 -15.93 -11.05 26.59
C ILE A 45 -16.79 -10.07 27.41
N VAL A 46 -17.59 -9.24 26.73
CA VAL A 46 -18.50 -8.29 27.40
C VAL A 46 -19.54 -9.00 28.26
N ARG A 47 -20.10 -10.14 27.80
CA ARG A 47 -21.02 -10.95 28.59
C ARG A 47 -20.35 -11.51 29.84
N ILE A 48 -19.18 -12.13 29.70
CA ILE A 48 -18.42 -12.64 30.85
C ILE A 48 -18.13 -11.51 31.84
N LYS A 49 -17.69 -10.34 31.35
CA LYS A 49 -17.44 -9.17 32.19
C LYS A 49 -18.70 -8.73 32.96
N ALA A 50 -19.86 -8.72 32.33
CA ALA A 50 -21.13 -8.35 32.97
C ALA A 50 -21.50 -9.33 34.10
N ASP A 51 -21.32 -10.64 33.86
CA ASP A 51 -21.60 -11.68 34.86
C ASP A 51 -20.66 -11.57 36.07
N VAL A 52 -19.35 -11.34 35.83
CA VAL A 52 -18.35 -11.13 36.90
C VAL A 52 -18.68 -9.88 37.71
N GLN A 53 -19.08 -8.79 37.05
CA GLN A 53 -19.43 -7.55 37.72
C GLN A 53 -20.71 -7.69 38.54
N HIS A 54 -21.70 -8.46 38.06
CA HIS A 54 -22.95 -8.71 38.78
C HIS A 54 -22.74 -9.61 39.99
N ASN A 55 -22.02 -10.72 39.84
CA ASN A 55 -21.86 -11.75 40.87
C ASN A 55 -20.72 -11.46 41.86
N GLN A 56 -19.87 -10.46 41.57
CA GLN A 56 -18.67 -10.09 42.34
C GLN A 56 -17.71 -11.26 42.63
N SER A 57 -17.84 -12.36 41.88
CA SER A 57 -17.04 -13.57 42.03
C SER A 57 -16.90 -14.25 40.67
N THR A 58 -15.88 -15.10 40.55
CA THR A 58 -15.57 -15.84 39.32
C THR A 58 -15.41 -17.32 39.64
N SER A 59 -16.01 -18.20 38.84
CA SER A 59 -15.73 -19.64 38.91
C SER A 59 -14.47 -20.01 38.09
N PRO A 60 -13.79 -21.13 38.41
CA PRO A 60 -12.65 -21.61 37.63
C PRO A 60 -13.00 -21.83 36.15
N GLU A 61 -14.16 -22.42 35.86
CA GLU A 61 -14.64 -22.66 34.49
C GLU A 61 -14.86 -21.35 33.72
N GLN A 62 -15.38 -20.31 34.37
CA GLN A 62 -15.55 -18.99 33.75
C GLN A 62 -14.21 -18.31 33.50
N MET A 63 -13.21 -18.52 34.35
CA MET A 63 -11.87 -17.97 34.16
C MET A 63 -11.17 -18.65 32.97
N ASP A 64 -11.30 -19.98 32.85
CA ASP A 64 -10.77 -20.73 31.70
C ASP A 64 -11.42 -20.29 30.39
N LEU A 65 -12.76 -20.14 30.38
CA LEU A 65 -13.50 -19.64 29.22
C LEU A 65 -13.07 -18.21 28.86
N LEU A 66 -12.88 -17.33 29.84
CA LEU A 66 -12.40 -15.97 29.63
C LEU A 66 -11.02 -15.97 28.99
N GLN A 67 -10.09 -16.78 29.51
CA GLN A 67 -8.73 -16.88 28.98
C GLN A 67 -8.74 -17.38 27.54
N GLN A 68 -9.53 -18.41 27.24
CA GLN A 68 -9.68 -18.93 25.88
C GLN A 68 -10.26 -17.89 24.92
N THR A 69 -11.32 -17.18 25.35
CA THR A 69 -11.99 -16.18 24.51
C THR A 69 -11.09 -14.97 24.27
N LEU A 70 -10.34 -14.52 25.27
CA LEU A 70 -9.36 -13.43 25.13
C LEU A 70 -8.22 -13.82 24.18
N HIS A 71 -7.76 -15.06 24.25
CA HIS A 71 -6.73 -15.56 23.35
C HIS A 71 -7.23 -15.57 21.90
N GLN A 72 -8.41 -16.15 21.66
CA GLN A 72 -9.05 -16.18 20.33
C GLN A 72 -9.32 -14.77 19.79
N TYR A 73 -9.73 -13.83 20.64
CA TYR A 73 -9.94 -12.43 20.26
C TYR A 73 -8.63 -11.76 19.84
N ALA A 74 -7.54 -11.99 20.59
CA ALA A 74 -6.23 -11.45 20.26
C ALA A 74 -5.68 -12.02 18.94
N ASP A 75 -5.85 -13.32 18.72
CA ASP A 75 -5.45 -13.97 17.46
C ASP A 75 -6.30 -13.47 16.29
N ALA A 76 -7.63 -13.34 16.45
CA ALA A 76 -8.50 -12.79 15.41
C ALA A 76 -8.12 -11.35 15.01
N ILE A 77 -7.72 -10.50 15.97
CA ILE A 77 -7.19 -9.16 15.67
C ILE A 77 -5.87 -9.23 14.92
N ARG A 78 -4.95 -10.11 15.35
CA ARG A 78 -3.65 -10.29 14.71
C ARG A 78 -3.82 -10.77 13.26
N ASP A 79 -4.68 -11.76 13.04
CA ASP A 79 -4.93 -12.34 11.73
C ASP A 79 -5.61 -11.34 10.80
N TYR A 80 -6.60 -10.58 11.31
CA TYR A 80 -7.21 -9.48 10.57
C TYR A 80 -6.15 -8.46 10.14
N LYS A 81 -5.30 -8.01 11.08
CA LYS A 81 -4.22 -7.06 10.78
C LYS A 81 -3.27 -7.62 9.73
N PHE A 82 -2.81 -8.86 9.92
CA PHE A 82 -1.89 -9.53 9.00
C PHE A 82 -2.45 -9.56 7.57
N ILE A 83 -3.71 -9.97 7.41
CA ILE A 83 -4.36 -10.02 6.10
C ILE A 83 -4.55 -8.62 5.53
N THR A 84 -4.95 -7.63 6.34
CA THR A 84 -5.13 -6.25 5.86
C THR A 84 -3.83 -5.56 5.46
N ASP A 85 -2.70 -5.97 6.03
CA ASP A 85 -1.36 -5.45 5.73
C ASP A 85 -0.77 -6.07 4.44
N LEU A 86 -1.34 -7.16 3.91
CA LEU A 86 -0.92 -7.73 2.62
C LEU A 86 -1.27 -6.79 1.46
N ASP A 87 -0.49 -6.87 0.38
CA ASP A 87 -0.75 -6.07 -0.82
C ASP A 87 -2.06 -6.46 -1.49
N LYS A 88 -2.78 -5.45 -1.97
CA LYS A 88 -4.03 -5.64 -2.69
C LYS A 88 -3.72 -6.16 -4.09
N LEU A 89 -4.44 -7.20 -4.48
CA LEU A 89 -4.49 -7.60 -5.88
C LEU A 89 -5.20 -6.48 -6.65
N PRO A 90 -4.64 -6.02 -7.77
CA PRO A 90 -5.28 -4.95 -8.52
C PRO A 90 -6.61 -5.36 -9.16
N ASP A 91 -7.46 -4.36 -9.43
CA ASP A 91 -8.87 -4.56 -9.80
C ASP A 91 -9.08 -5.51 -10.99
N ILE A 92 -8.17 -5.47 -11.95
CA ILE A 92 -8.29 -6.26 -13.18
C ILE A 92 -8.01 -7.75 -12.90
N HIS A 93 -6.95 -8.03 -12.14
CA HIS A 93 -6.65 -9.40 -11.70
C HIS A 93 -7.66 -9.92 -10.68
N MET A 94 -8.28 -9.04 -9.87
CA MET A 94 -9.38 -9.42 -8.99
C MET A 94 -10.58 -9.93 -9.78
N LEU A 95 -10.94 -9.27 -10.88
CA LEU A 95 -12.06 -9.69 -11.72
C LEU A 95 -11.77 -11.05 -12.39
N ASP A 96 -10.59 -11.20 -12.98
CA ASP A 96 -10.17 -12.48 -13.59
C ASP A 96 -10.18 -13.62 -12.57
N LYS A 97 -9.64 -13.37 -11.37
CA LYS A 97 -9.63 -14.35 -10.28
C LYS A 97 -11.03 -14.75 -9.86
N ARG A 98 -11.94 -13.77 -9.73
CA ARG A 98 -13.35 -14.00 -9.41
C ARG A 98 -14.02 -14.87 -10.47
N VAL A 99 -13.86 -14.54 -11.74
CA VAL A 99 -14.43 -15.30 -12.87
C VAL A 99 -13.88 -16.73 -12.89
N SER A 100 -12.58 -16.90 -12.68
CA SER A 100 -11.93 -18.20 -12.60
C SER A 100 -12.48 -19.07 -11.46
N LEU A 101 -12.66 -18.49 -10.27
CA LEU A 101 -13.27 -19.19 -9.13
C LEU A 101 -14.75 -19.52 -9.37
N GLN A 102 -15.52 -18.61 -9.96
CA GLN A 102 -16.92 -18.85 -10.32
C GLN A 102 -17.03 -19.99 -11.36
N GLY A 103 -16.15 -20.01 -12.36
CA GLY A 103 -16.12 -21.06 -13.38
C GLY A 103 -15.70 -22.43 -12.84
N ALA A 104 -14.72 -22.49 -11.93
CA ALA A 104 -14.24 -23.74 -11.35
C ALA A 104 -15.21 -24.33 -10.30
N PHE A 105 -15.93 -23.45 -9.60
CA PHE A 105 -16.84 -23.83 -8.51
C PHE A 105 -18.23 -23.19 -8.69
N PRO A 106 -18.98 -23.58 -9.74
CA PRO A 106 -20.29 -22.98 -10.04
C PRO A 106 -21.32 -23.21 -8.93
N GLU A 107 -21.20 -24.31 -8.19
CA GLU A 107 -22.08 -24.65 -7.07
C GLU A 107 -21.98 -23.64 -5.92
N LEU A 108 -20.82 -22.99 -5.78
CA LEU A 108 -20.57 -21.97 -4.77
C LEU A 108 -20.88 -20.57 -5.28
N GLU A 109 -21.19 -20.37 -6.56
CA GLU A 109 -21.55 -19.05 -7.08
C GLU A 109 -22.91 -18.59 -6.57
N THR A 110 -23.91 -19.49 -6.55
CA THR A 110 -25.27 -19.21 -6.07
C THR A 110 -25.77 -20.33 -5.15
N PRO A 111 -25.21 -20.45 -3.93
CA PRO A 111 -25.60 -21.51 -2.99
C PRO A 111 -27.08 -21.40 -2.57
N TYR A 112 -27.70 -20.23 -2.72
CA TYR A 112 -29.10 -19.98 -2.41
C TYR A 112 -29.81 -19.37 -3.63
N PRO A 113 -30.64 -20.15 -4.35
CA PRO A 113 -31.35 -19.66 -5.54
C PRO A 113 -32.39 -18.59 -5.15
N GLY A 114 -32.45 -17.50 -5.92
CA GLY A 114 -33.41 -16.40 -5.72
C GLY A 114 -32.94 -15.29 -4.76
N THR A 115 -31.70 -15.37 -4.27
CA THR A 115 -31.06 -14.30 -3.48
C THR A 115 -29.83 -13.78 -4.19
N GLU A 116 -29.63 -12.46 -4.21
CA GLU A 116 -28.41 -11.82 -4.71
C GLU A 116 -27.26 -12.09 -3.73
N ASN A 117 -26.53 -13.18 -3.96
CA ASN A 117 -25.40 -13.60 -3.15
C ASN A 117 -24.19 -13.83 -4.06
N HIS A 118 -23.12 -13.06 -3.86
CA HIS A 118 -21.86 -13.22 -4.57
C HIS A 118 -20.76 -13.54 -3.55
N PRO A 119 -20.56 -14.82 -3.18
CA PRO A 119 -19.64 -15.20 -2.10
C PRO A 119 -18.17 -14.97 -2.46
N TYR A 120 -17.83 -14.94 -3.75
CA TYR A 120 -16.50 -14.58 -4.24
C TYR A 120 -16.30 -13.07 -4.41
N ASP A 121 -17.30 -12.24 -4.09
CA ASP A 121 -17.17 -10.79 -4.14
C ASP A 121 -16.40 -10.29 -2.90
N THR A 122 -15.08 -10.37 -2.99
CA THR A 122 -14.16 -10.00 -1.93
C THR A 122 -12.91 -9.36 -2.52
N ILE A 123 -12.21 -8.57 -1.71
CA ILE A 123 -10.90 -8.04 -2.08
C ILE A 123 -9.91 -9.20 -2.00
N TYR A 124 -9.15 -9.41 -3.07
CA TYR A 124 -8.08 -10.40 -3.10
C TYR A 124 -6.74 -9.74 -2.76
N ARG A 125 -5.86 -10.51 -2.12
CA ARG A 125 -4.55 -10.07 -1.65
C ARG A 125 -3.48 -11.08 -2.01
N THR A 126 -2.23 -10.63 -2.13
CA THR A 126 -1.08 -11.47 -2.48
C THR A 126 -0.13 -11.61 -1.28
N LEU A 127 0.55 -12.75 -1.17
CA LEU A 127 1.51 -13.05 -0.10
C LEU A 127 2.87 -12.40 -0.34
N ARG A 128 3.30 -12.35 -1.60
CA ARG A 128 4.47 -11.60 -2.03
C ARG A 128 4.08 -10.13 -1.97
N THR A 129 4.96 -9.37 -1.34
CA THR A 129 5.00 -7.94 -1.52
C THR A 129 5.21 -7.70 -3.00
N GLN A 130 4.13 -7.45 -3.74
CA GLN A 130 4.26 -6.91 -5.08
C GLN A 130 4.96 -5.59 -4.82
N LEU A 131 6.13 -5.39 -5.42
CA LEU A 131 6.73 -4.06 -5.51
C LEU A 131 5.81 -3.23 -6.43
N ILE A 132 4.55 -3.02 -6.04
CA ILE A 132 3.71 -1.96 -6.55
C ILE A 132 4.51 -0.73 -6.16
N PRO A 133 5.22 -0.11 -7.12
CA PRO A 133 6.09 0.99 -6.80
C PRO A 133 5.17 2.04 -6.21
N CYS A 134 5.47 2.44 -4.97
CA CYS A 134 4.71 3.42 -4.21
C CYS A 134 4.19 4.51 -5.15
N LYS A 135 2.92 4.87 -4.99
CA LYS A 135 2.21 5.86 -5.79
C LYS A 135 2.83 7.24 -5.55
N ASP A 136 4.02 7.45 -6.09
CA ASP A 136 4.82 8.66 -5.90
C ASP A 136 4.26 9.71 -6.85
N GLY A 137 4.03 10.95 -6.38
CA GLY A 137 3.47 12.01 -7.23
C GLY A 137 4.34 12.31 -8.47
N VAL A 138 5.65 12.03 -8.39
CA VAL A 138 6.56 12.06 -9.55
C VAL A 138 6.20 10.98 -10.57
N ARG A 139 5.90 9.76 -10.12
CA ARG A 139 5.50 8.65 -11.00
C ARG A 139 4.14 8.92 -11.66
N GLU A 140 3.19 9.53 -10.94
CA GLU A 140 1.91 9.96 -11.53
C GLU A 140 2.08 11.11 -12.53
N PHE A 141 2.92 12.10 -12.20
CA PHE A 141 3.21 13.20 -13.11
C PHE A 141 3.89 12.69 -14.39
N LEU A 142 4.90 11.83 -14.26
CA LEU A 142 5.55 11.18 -15.40
C LEU A 142 4.55 10.32 -16.18
N ARG A 143 3.67 9.55 -15.51
CA ARG A 143 2.60 8.80 -16.17
C ARG A 143 1.69 9.70 -17.03
N LYS A 144 1.37 10.90 -16.56
CA LYS A 144 0.51 11.85 -17.28
C LYS A 144 1.24 12.57 -18.42
N SER A 145 2.55 12.78 -18.29
CA SER A 145 3.36 13.51 -19.27
C SER A 145 4.03 12.61 -20.32
N LEU A 146 4.20 11.31 -20.07
CA LEU A 146 4.82 10.40 -21.01
C LEU A 146 3.82 9.82 -22.02
N PRO A 147 4.20 9.71 -23.30
CA PRO A 147 3.38 9.10 -24.33
C PRO A 147 3.25 7.57 -24.13
N SER A 148 2.08 7.03 -24.48
CA SER A 148 1.63 5.66 -24.16
C SER A 148 2.55 4.53 -24.66
N TRP A 149 3.38 4.77 -25.68
CA TRP A 149 4.36 3.79 -26.15
C TRP A 149 5.50 3.50 -25.17
N LEU A 150 5.70 4.35 -24.15
CA LEU A 150 6.74 4.18 -23.12
C LEU A 150 6.22 3.64 -21.78
N SER A 151 4.91 3.69 -21.56
CA SER A 151 4.26 3.21 -20.33
C SER A 151 4.06 1.70 -20.31
N TRP A 152 4.06 1.05 -21.47
CA TRP A 152 3.87 -0.40 -21.61
C TRP A 152 5.22 -1.13 -21.67
N SER A 153 5.36 -2.22 -20.92
CA SER A 153 6.52 -3.11 -21.03
C SER A 153 6.28 -4.19 -22.07
N ASN A 154 7.32 -4.62 -22.81
CA ASN A 154 7.17 -5.68 -23.82
C ASN A 154 6.68 -7.02 -23.23
N ALA A 155 6.93 -7.27 -21.94
CA ALA A 155 6.45 -8.46 -21.24
C ALA A 155 4.92 -8.42 -21.03
N GLU A 156 4.37 -7.25 -20.72
CA GLU A 156 2.93 -7.06 -20.48
C GLU A 156 2.12 -6.96 -21.78
N ILE A 157 2.71 -6.40 -22.85
CA ILE A 157 2.11 -6.42 -24.20
C ILE A 157 1.95 -7.86 -24.70
N GLN A 158 2.91 -8.73 -24.36
CA GLN A 158 2.89 -10.14 -24.76
C GLN A 158 1.85 -10.96 -23.98
N ASP A 159 1.61 -10.57 -22.72
CA ASP A 159 0.61 -11.20 -21.86
C ASP A 159 -0.83 -10.70 -22.14
N ARG A 160 -1.01 -9.43 -22.58
CA ARG A 160 -2.33 -8.80 -22.75
C ARG A 160 -2.44 -7.92 -24.02
N PRO A 161 -2.47 -8.53 -25.23
CA PRO A 161 -2.52 -7.79 -26.48
C PRO A 161 -3.86 -7.06 -26.73
N SER A 162 -4.97 -7.53 -26.15
CA SER A 162 -6.30 -6.89 -26.27
C SER A 162 -6.35 -5.54 -25.55
N ASP A 163 -5.74 -5.45 -24.37
CA ASP A 163 -5.89 -4.29 -23.48
C ASP A 163 -4.99 -3.13 -23.91
N TYR A 164 -3.88 -3.45 -24.58
CA TYR A 164 -3.04 -2.50 -25.31
C TYR A 164 -3.83 -1.77 -26.41
N SER A 165 -4.70 -2.50 -27.13
CA SER A 165 -5.52 -1.93 -28.20
C SER A 165 -6.69 -1.09 -27.70
N ALA A 166 -7.16 -1.35 -26.47
CA ALA A 166 -8.24 -0.60 -25.81
C ALA A 166 -7.75 0.71 -25.16
N GLY A 167 -6.44 0.91 -25.02
CA GLY A 167 -5.85 2.12 -24.44
C GLY A 167 -5.99 2.21 -22.91
N GLU A 168 -6.21 1.07 -22.24
CA GLU A 168 -6.33 1.05 -20.79
C GLU A 168 -4.99 1.30 -20.10
N LEU A 169 -5.09 1.80 -18.88
CA LEU A 169 -3.98 2.27 -18.06
C LEU A 169 -3.19 1.06 -17.54
N PRO A 170 -1.91 0.87 -17.92
CA PRO A 170 -1.13 -0.31 -17.53
C PRO A 170 -0.91 -0.34 -16.03
N GLU A 171 -0.86 -1.55 -15.49
CA GLU A 171 -0.84 -1.84 -14.07
C GLU A 171 0.60 -1.98 -13.55
N PHE A 172 1.52 -2.46 -14.39
CA PHE A 172 2.94 -2.49 -14.10
C PHE A 172 3.66 -1.26 -14.68
N TYR A 173 4.42 -0.56 -13.84
CA TYR A 173 5.32 0.49 -14.30
C TYR A 173 6.42 -0.14 -15.15
N SER A 174 6.63 0.34 -16.37
CA SER A 174 7.75 -0.12 -17.19
C SER A 174 9.07 0.04 -16.41
N PRO A 175 10.01 -0.92 -16.51
CA PRO A 175 11.30 -0.83 -15.80
C PRO A 175 12.08 0.44 -16.20
N PHE A 176 11.79 0.96 -17.38
CA PHE A 176 12.28 2.26 -17.84
C PHE A 176 11.65 3.42 -17.05
N LEU A 177 10.34 3.45 -16.84
CA LEU A 177 9.67 4.51 -16.08
C LEU A 177 10.09 4.51 -14.61
N ASP A 178 10.30 3.35 -14.00
CA ASP A 178 10.86 3.27 -12.64
C ASP A 178 12.30 3.78 -12.59
N SER A 179 13.13 3.41 -13.57
CA SER A 179 14.50 3.92 -13.71
C SER A 179 14.53 5.43 -13.98
N LEU A 180 13.61 5.94 -14.80
CA LEU A 180 13.47 7.36 -15.11
C LEU A 180 12.97 8.14 -13.89
N ALA A 181 12.00 7.60 -13.14
CA ALA A 181 11.54 8.22 -11.90
C ALA A 181 12.68 8.30 -10.88
N ARG A 182 13.45 7.21 -10.70
CA ARG A 182 14.64 7.21 -9.83
C ARG A 182 15.71 8.19 -10.31
N PHE A 183 15.94 8.27 -11.62
CA PHE A 183 16.85 9.23 -12.23
C PHE A 183 16.39 10.67 -11.97
N VAL A 184 15.13 11.00 -12.26
CA VAL A 184 14.56 12.33 -12.06
C VAL A 184 14.57 12.73 -10.59
N ILE A 185 14.19 11.84 -9.67
CA ILE A 185 14.23 12.12 -8.22
C ILE A 185 15.67 12.38 -7.76
N GLY A 186 16.62 11.54 -8.18
CA GLY A 186 18.04 11.72 -7.84
C GLY A 186 18.64 13.00 -8.42
N THR A 187 18.37 13.29 -9.70
CA THR A 187 18.87 14.49 -10.38
C THR A 187 18.22 15.76 -9.83
N LEU A 188 16.90 15.81 -9.65
CA LEU A 188 16.23 16.97 -9.08
C LEU A 188 16.69 17.22 -7.64
N GLY A 189 16.81 16.18 -6.82
CA GLY A 189 17.33 16.30 -5.46
C GLY A 189 18.75 16.91 -5.43
N GLY A 190 19.63 16.46 -6.33
CA GLY A 190 20.97 17.02 -6.48
C GLY A 190 20.96 18.47 -6.99
N CYS A 191 20.16 18.78 -8.01
CA CYS A 191 20.04 20.14 -8.56
C CYS A 191 19.55 21.15 -7.50
N VAL A 192 18.60 20.75 -6.66
CA VAL A 192 18.09 21.61 -5.58
C VAL A 192 19.18 22.01 -4.59
N LEU A 193 20.16 21.15 -4.31
CA LEU A 193 21.30 21.47 -3.45
C LEU A 193 22.39 22.27 -4.19
N VAL A 194 22.68 21.93 -5.44
CA VAL A 194 23.80 22.52 -6.20
C VAL A 194 23.49 23.95 -6.66
N ILE A 195 22.25 24.22 -7.09
CA ILE A 195 21.88 25.54 -7.65
C ILE A 195 22.10 26.67 -6.63
N PRO A 196 21.58 26.60 -5.38
CA PRO A 196 21.82 27.67 -4.40
C PRO A 196 23.30 27.84 -4.05
N MET A 197 24.04 26.74 -3.94
CA MET A 197 25.49 26.79 -3.67
C MET A 197 26.25 27.48 -4.80
N THR A 198 25.96 27.16 -6.06
CA THR A 198 26.61 27.82 -7.21
C THR A 198 26.32 29.32 -7.26
N ILE A 199 25.07 29.74 -7.02
CA ILE A 199 24.69 31.17 -6.98
C ILE A 199 25.49 31.92 -5.91
N MET A 200 25.65 31.32 -4.73
CA MET A 200 26.40 31.92 -3.62
C MET A 200 27.90 32.02 -3.88
N VAL A 201 28.48 31.07 -4.62
CA VAL A 201 29.90 31.13 -5.02
C VAL A 201 30.14 32.25 -6.04
N PHE A 202 29.24 32.44 -7.01
CA PHE A 202 29.42 33.47 -8.03
C PHE A 202 29.20 34.90 -7.54
N GLN A 203 28.41 35.11 -6.48
CA GLN A 203 28.17 36.44 -5.91
C GLN A 203 28.30 36.41 -4.37
N PRO A 204 29.54 36.41 -3.83
CA PRO A 204 29.78 36.37 -2.39
C PRO A 204 29.33 37.68 -1.73
N SER A 205 28.08 37.71 -1.27
CA SER A 205 27.49 38.81 -0.52
C SER A 205 26.52 38.23 0.51
N LEU A 206 26.71 38.59 1.78
CA LEU A 206 25.93 38.06 2.90
C LEU A 206 24.42 38.22 2.69
N SER A 207 23.98 39.41 2.26
CA SER A 207 22.56 39.69 2.02
C SER A 207 21.99 38.84 0.89
N LYS A 208 22.73 38.66 -0.21
CA LYS A 208 22.28 37.86 -1.36
C LYS A 208 22.23 36.38 -1.04
N SER A 209 23.21 35.87 -0.29
CA SER A 209 23.23 34.46 0.13
C SER A 209 22.07 34.15 1.08
N LEU A 210 21.78 35.03 2.03
CA LEU A 210 20.70 34.82 3.00
C LEU A 210 19.31 34.86 2.34
N VAL A 211 19.11 35.76 1.36
CA VAL A 211 17.91 35.78 0.51
C VAL A 211 17.81 34.50 -0.31
N THR A 212 18.91 34.07 -0.94
CA THR A 212 18.94 32.85 -1.78
C THR A 212 18.60 31.59 -0.95
N VAL A 213 19.16 31.44 0.26
CA VAL A 213 18.81 30.33 1.17
C VAL A 213 17.33 30.35 1.52
N SER A 214 16.80 31.51 1.94
CA SER A 214 15.41 31.63 2.36
C SER A 214 14.43 31.23 1.23
N VAL A 215 14.66 31.75 0.02
CA VAL A 215 13.86 31.41 -1.16
C VAL A 215 14.00 29.92 -1.51
N ALA A 216 15.22 29.38 -1.49
CA ALA A 216 15.46 27.98 -1.84
C ALA A 216 14.81 27.00 -0.85
N VAL A 217 14.85 27.29 0.45
CA VAL A 217 14.22 26.45 1.51
C VAL A 217 12.70 26.47 1.37
N VAL A 218 12.10 27.62 1.12
CA VAL A 218 10.64 27.74 0.91
C VAL A 218 10.20 27.00 -0.35
N LEU A 219 10.91 27.17 -1.47
CA LEU A 219 10.61 26.45 -2.71
C LEU A 219 10.78 24.94 -2.55
N PHE A 220 11.80 24.48 -1.83
CA PHE A 220 12.00 23.06 -1.54
C PHE A 220 10.85 22.49 -0.70
N ALA A 221 10.45 23.17 0.38
CA ALA A 221 9.34 22.73 1.22
C ALA A 221 8.02 22.66 0.45
N LEU A 222 7.76 23.65 -0.41
CA LEU A 222 6.58 23.70 -1.27
C LEU A 222 6.62 22.56 -2.30
N ALA A 223 7.76 22.35 -2.97
CA ALA A 223 7.93 21.25 -3.91
C ALA A 223 7.74 19.88 -3.23
N LEU A 224 8.33 19.66 -2.04
CA LEU A 224 8.13 18.43 -1.27
C LEU A 224 6.67 18.19 -0.95
N SER A 225 5.97 19.21 -0.44
CA SER A 225 4.55 19.13 -0.05
C SER A 225 3.61 18.85 -1.23
N LEU A 226 3.93 19.38 -2.42
CA LEU A 226 3.12 19.14 -3.62
C LEU A 226 3.45 17.84 -4.36
N VAL A 227 4.72 17.41 -4.35
CA VAL A 227 5.20 16.28 -5.15
C VAL A 227 5.15 14.97 -4.38
N PHE A 228 5.43 14.99 -3.09
CA PHE A 228 5.47 13.81 -2.27
C PHE A 228 4.34 13.84 -1.25
N LYS A 229 3.60 12.73 -1.17
CA LYS A 229 2.62 12.51 -0.12
C LYS A 229 3.34 11.99 1.12
N THR A 230 4.11 12.87 1.76
CA THR A 230 4.88 12.57 2.97
C THR A 230 4.10 12.95 4.21
N ASP A 231 4.36 12.24 5.32
CA ASP A 231 3.85 12.65 6.61
C ASP A 231 4.42 14.03 6.99
N ASN A 232 3.65 14.80 7.76
CA ASN A 232 4.07 16.15 8.19
C ASN A 232 5.42 16.11 8.92
N LYS A 233 5.70 15.03 9.66
CA LYS A 233 6.96 14.85 10.39
C LYS A 233 8.15 14.70 9.44
N ASP A 234 8.00 13.92 8.37
CA ASP A 234 9.07 13.67 7.40
C ASP A 234 9.36 14.95 6.59
N THR A 235 8.30 15.70 6.26
CA THR A 235 8.41 16.98 5.55
C THR A 235 9.18 18.03 6.36
N ILE A 236 8.86 18.17 7.66
CA ILE A 236 9.58 19.08 8.56
C ILE A 236 11.04 18.63 8.72
N THR A 237 11.27 17.34 8.88
CA THR A 237 12.62 16.78 9.05
C THR A 237 13.47 17.03 7.81
N ALA A 238 12.96 16.71 6.62
CA ALA A 238 13.66 16.94 5.35
C ALA A 238 13.97 18.42 5.11
N THR A 239 12.99 19.30 5.39
CA THR A 239 13.18 20.77 5.26
C THR A 239 14.22 21.28 6.24
N ALA A 240 14.22 20.79 7.49
CA ALA A 240 15.20 21.15 8.50
C ALA A 240 16.62 20.68 8.11
N THR A 241 16.76 19.46 7.60
CA THR A 241 18.04 18.93 7.10
C THR A 241 18.56 19.78 5.93
N TYR A 242 17.69 20.11 4.98
CA TYR A 242 18.05 20.95 3.84
C TYR A 242 18.48 22.36 4.28
N ALA A 243 17.72 22.99 5.18
CA ALA A 243 18.04 24.30 5.73
C ALA A 243 19.37 24.28 6.50
N ALA A 244 19.63 23.25 7.31
CA ALA A 244 20.87 23.11 8.05
C ALA A 244 22.10 23.07 7.13
N VAL A 245 22.05 22.28 6.06
CA VAL A 245 23.14 22.20 5.07
C VAL A 245 23.40 23.56 4.42
N MET A 246 22.33 24.28 4.05
CA MET A 246 22.43 25.61 3.44
C MET A 246 22.98 26.67 4.40
N VAL A 247 22.54 26.67 5.65
CA VAL A 247 22.99 27.62 6.68
C VAL A 247 24.46 27.40 7.03
N VAL A 248 24.91 26.15 7.14
CA VAL A 248 26.34 25.83 7.36
C VAL A 248 27.19 26.39 6.23
N PHE A 249 26.76 26.20 4.97
CA PHE A 249 27.47 26.73 3.81
C PHE A 249 27.60 28.27 3.89
N VAL A 250 26.50 28.99 4.11
CA VAL A 250 26.53 30.46 4.26
C VAL A 250 27.41 30.91 5.41
N GLY A 251 27.37 30.22 6.55
CA GLY A 251 28.20 30.53 7.72
C GLY A 251 29.70 30.40 7.44
N THR A 252 30.10 29.37 6.69
CA THR A 252 31.52 29.17 6.30
C THR A 252 31.99 30.15 5.23
N THR A 253 31.14 30.47 4.24
CA THR A 253 31.50 31.36 3.14
C THR A 253 31.53 32.84 3.54
N GLY A 254 30.64 33.27 4.46
CA GLY A 254 30.61 34.64 4.96
C GLY A 254 31.76 34.98 5.92
N GLY A 255 32.29 33.98 6.65
CA GLY A 255 33.39 34.18 7.60
C GLY A 255 34.76 34.45 6.95
N ALA A 256 34.98 33.97 5.72
CA ALA A 256 36.25 34.15 5.01
C ALA A 256 36.46 35.56 4.43
N GLY A 257 35.40 36.38 4.32
CA GLY A 257 35.45 37.72 3.71
C GLY A 257 35.72 38.88 4.68
N ASN A 258 35.69 38.66 6.00
CA ASN A 258 35.88 39.71 7.02
C ASN A 258 37.25 39.63 7.72
N GLY A 259 38.21 38.90 7.15
CA GLY A 259 39.54 38.65 7.72
C GLY A 259 40.72 39.04 6.84
N ALA A 260 40.56 40.06 5.98
CA ALA A 260 41.64 40.70 5.23
C ALA A 260 41.47 42.22 5.26
#